data_AF-A0A952IA99-F1
#
_entry.id   AF-A0A952IA99-F1
#
_cell.length_a   1.000
_cell.length_b   1.000
_cell.length_c   1.000
_cell.angle_alpha   90.00
_cell.angle_beta   90.00
_cell.angle_gamma   90.00
#
_symmetry.space_group_name_H-M   'P 1'
#
loop_
_entity.id
_entity.type
_entity.pdbx_description
1 polymer ?
#
loop_
_entity_poly.entity_id
_entity_poly.type
_entity_poly.pdbx_seq_one_letter_code
_entity_poly.pdbx_strand_id
1 'polypeptide(L)' 'MASIFAHGLVAATIGKVMPKIYHTPKFYSLGIICAIFPDADVIGFQLGISYSHFFGHRGFSHSLIFALLMAILIKL' A
#
# COMPACT_ATOMS: atom_id res chain seq x y z
N MET A 1 0.17 4.33 13.49
CA MET A 1 -0.07 3.47 12.31
C MET A 1 -1.28 4.06 11.65
N ALA A 2 -1.21 4.45 10.38
CA ALA A 2 -2.44 4.83 9.69
C ALA A 2 -3.28 3.55 9.58
N SER A 3 -4.54 3.62 9.97
CA SER A 3 -5.42 2.46 9.82
C SER A 3 -5.64 2.19 8.33
N ILE A 4 -6.10 0.98 8.02
CA ILE A 4 -6.60 0.62 6.66
C ILE A 4 -7.52 1.73 6.10
N PHE A 5 -8.36 2.30 6.97
CA PHE A 5 -9.25 3.42 6.62
C PHE A 5 -8.50 4.72 6.32
N ALA A 6 -7.50 5.07 7.13
CA ALA A 6 -6.70 6.28 6.91
C ALA A 6 -5.88 6.19 5.61
N HIS A 7 -5.26 5.04 5.33
CA HIS A 7 -4.55 4.81 4.07
C HIS A 7 -5.47 4.96 2.85
N GLY A 8 -6.64 4.31 2.88
CA GLY A 8 -7.62 4.41 1.80
C GLY A 8 -8.14 5.84 1.62
N LEU A 9 -8.43 6.55 2.70
CA LEU A 9 -8.91 7.93 2.64
C LEU A 9 -7.84 8.88 2.05
N VAL A 10 -6.59 8.74 2.49
CA VAL A 10 -5.48 9.56 1.97
C VAL A 10 -5.25 9.26 0.49
N ALA A 11 -5.24 7.99 0.09
CA ALA A 11 -5.10 7.62 -1.33
C ALA A 11 -6.22 8.22 -2.19
N ALA A 12 -7.48 8.13 -1.74
CA ALA A 12 -8.62 8.67 -2.47
C ALA A 12 -8.59 10.21 -2.57
N THR A 13 -8.21 10.90 -1.49
CA THR A 13 -8.14 12.37 -1.46
C THR A 13 -6.99 12.91 -2.30
N ILE A 14 -5.82 12.28 -2.27
CA ILE A 14 -4.69 12.60 -3.17
C ILE A 14 -5.10 12.34 -4.62
N GLY A 15 -5.79 11.23 -4.90
CA GLY A 15 -6.28 10.92 -6.24
C GLY A 15 -7.16 12.00 -6.86
N LYS A 16 -7.95 12.72 -6.03
CA LYS A 16 -8.78 13.85 -6.51
C LYS A 16 -7.99 15.06 -6.97
N VAL A 17 -6.77 15.24 -6.49
CA VAL A 17 -5.87 16.34 -6.91
C VAL A 17 -5.25 16.06 -8.28
N MET A 18 -5.24 14.79 -8.72
CA MET A 18 -4.69 14.41 -10.02
C MET A 18 -5.58 14.91 -11.18
N PRO A 19 -5.02 15.07 -12.40
CA PRO A 19 -5.79 15.47 -13.57
C PRO A 19 -7.03 14.58 -13.79
N LYS A 20 -8.15 15.20 -14.20
CA LYS A 20 -9.45 14.52 -14.37
C LYS A 20 -9.40 13.32 -15.31
N ILE A 21 -8.46 13.28 -16.26
CA ILE A 21 -8.23 12.13 -17.15
C ILE A 21 -7.97 10.82 -16.37
N TYR A 22 -7.43 10.90 -15.16
CA TYR A 22 -7.15 9.75 -14.30
C TYR A 22 -8.32 9.36 -13.38
N HIS A 23 -9.39 10.15 -13.31
CA HIS A 23 -10.51 9.93 -12.37
C HIS A 23 -11.42 8.78 -12.81
N THR A 24 -10.86 7.58 -12.85
CA THR A 24 -11.55 6.35 -13.18
C THR A 24 -11.73 5.50 -11.93
N PRO A 25 -12.79 4.68 -11.83
CA PRO A 25 -12.95 3.76 -10.70
C PRO A 25 -11.74 2.86 -10.49
N LYS A 26 -11.10 2.43 -11.59
CA LYS A 26 -9.87 1.62 -11.59
C LYS A 26 -8.69 2.33 -10.95
N PHE A 27 -8.51 3.63 -11.24
CA PHE A 27 -7.44 4.42 -10.64
C PHE A 27 -7.60 4.53 -9.12
N TYR A 28 -8.80 4.88 -8.66
CA TYR A 28 -9.08 5.00 -7.24
C TYR A 28 -8.96 3.65 -6.51
N SER A 29 -9.49 2.57 -7.08
CA SER A 29 -9.40 1.25 -6.45
C SER A 29 -7.95 0.76 -6.35
N LEU A 30 -7.17 0.90 -7.42
CA LEU A 30 -5.75 0.53 -7.40
C LEU A 30 -4.95 1.39 -6.42
N GLY A 31 -5.17 2.70 -6.40
CA GLY A 31 -4.48 3.60 -5.46
C GLY A 31 -4.76 3.24 -4.00
N ILE A 32 -6.02 2.96 -3.66
CA ILE A 32 -6.43 2.54 -2.32
C ILE A 32 -5.78 1.19 -1.95
N ILE A 33 -5.86 0.20 -2.85
CA ILE A 33 -5.27 -1.12 -2.61
C ILE A 33 -3.76 -1.01 -2.42
N CYS A 34 -3.06 -0.28 -3.27
CA CYS A 34 -1.61 -0.08 -3.17
C CYS A 34 -1.20 0.62 -1.87
N ALA A 35 -2.02 1.54 -1.36
CA ALA A 35 -1.74 2.25 -0.12
C ALA A 35 -1.93 1.37 1.13
N ILE A 36 -2.84 0.39 1.07
CA ILE A 36 -3.16 -0.50 2.19
C ILE A 36 -2.29 -1.77 2.18
N PHE A 37 -1.94 -2.27 1.00
CA PHE A 37 -1.33 -3.60 0.85
C PHE A 37 -0.03 -3.83 1.65
N PRO A 38 0.90 -2.86 1.76
CA PRO A 38 2.10 -3.04 2.58
C PRO A 38 1.81 -3.44 4.03
N ASP A 39 0.75 -2.89 4.63
CA ASP A 39 0.37 -3.11 6.02
C ASP A 39 -0.23 -4.52 6.27
N ALA A 40 -0.45 -5.33 5.23
CA ALA A 40 -0.90 -6.72 5.41
C ALA A 40 0.16 -7.59 6.12
N ASP A 41 1.40 -7.11 6.20
CA ASP A 41 2.51 -7.73 6.92
C ASP A 41 2.32 -7.82 8.44
N VAL A 42 1.33 -7.12 9.02
CA VAL A 42 0.94 -7.25 10.43
C VAL A 42 0.51 -8.67 10.80
N ILE A 43 0.09 -9.48 9.81
CA ILE A 43 -0.16 -10.91 9.98
C ILE A 43 1.10 -11.64 10.46
N GLY A 44 2.29 -11.16 10.08
CA GLY A 44 3.57 -11.67 10.55
C GLY A 44 3.73 -11.65 12.08
N PHE A 45 3.07 -10.72 12.78
CA PHE A 45 3.05 -10.73 14.25
C PHE A 45 2.38 -11.97 14.82
N GLN A 46 1.33 -12.48 14.18
CA GLN A 46 0.66 -13.72 14.59
C GLN A 46 1.55 -14.95 14.36
N LEU A 47 2.51 -14.85 13.43
CA LEU A 47 3.52 -15.87 13.15
C LEU A 47 4.78 -15.72 14.01
N GLY A 48 4.81 -14.78 14.97
CA GLY A 48 5.94 -14.55 15.87
C GLY A 48 7.07 -13.71 15.28
N ILE A 49 6.87 -13.05 14.13
CA ILE A 49 7.87 -12.18 13.50
C ILE A 49 7.92 -10.84 14.25
N SER A 50 9.11 -10.41 14.67
CA SER A 50 9.28 -9.14 15.38
C SER A 50 9.12 -7.93 14.46
N TYR A 51 8.74 -6.79 15.02
CA TYR A 51 8.54 -5.54 14.28
C TYR A 51 9.76 -5.07 13.49
N SER A 52 10.95 -5.27 14.06
CA SER A 52 12.23 -4.88 13.48
C SER A 52 12.83 -5.93 12.53
N HIS A 53 12.19 -7.09 12.39
CA HIS A 53 12.65 -8.12 11.47
C HIS A 53 12.53 -7.65 10.01
N PHE A 54 13.32 -8.24 9.12
CA PHE A 54 13.26 -7.94 7.69
C PHE A 54 11.87 -8.19 7.07
N PHE A 55 11.13 -9.17 7.59
CA PHE A 55 9.72 -9.44 7.23
C PHE A 55 8.71 -8.89 8.24
N GLY A 56 9.16 -8.04 9.17
CA GLY A 56 8.28 -7.34 10.10
C GLY A 56 7.64 -6.11 9.46
N HIS A 57 6.79 -5.42 10.22
CA HIS A 57 5.92 -4.34 9.72
C HIS A 57 6.65 -3.15 9.06
N ARG A 58 7.93 -2.90 9.39
CA ARG A 58 8.74 -1.85 8.72
C ARG A 58 9.87 -2.39 7.87
N GLY A 59 9.80 -3.66 7.54
CA GLY A 59 10.81 -4.35 6.74
C GLY A 59 10.54 -4.22 5.25
N PHE A 60 10.51 -5.37 4.57
CA PHE A 60 10.48 -5.48 3.12
C PHE A 60 9.28 -4.78 2.45
N SER A 61 8.08 -4.91 3.00
CA SER A 61 6.82 -4.30 2.52
C SER A 61 6.88 -2.77 2.40
N HIS A 62 7.69 -2.11 3.24
CA HIS A 62 7.86 -0.66 3.27
C HIS A 62 9.15 -0.19 2.55
N SER A 63 9.74 -1.04 1.72
CA SER A 63 10.91 -0.70 0.91
C SER A 63 10.55 -0.16 -0.48
N LEU A 64 11.45 0.62 -1.08
CA LEU A 64 11.32 1.08 -2.48
C LEU A 64 11.34 -0.09 -3.47
N ILE A 65 12.05 -1.17 -3.16
CA ILE A 65 12.13 -2.36 -4.01
C ILE A 65 10.76 -3.03 -4.09
N PHE A 66 10.07 -3.19 -2.95
CA PHE A 66 8.72 -3.74 -2.93
C PHE A 66 7.73 -2.87 -3.72
N ALA A 67 7.81 -1.54 -3.58
CA ALA A 67 6.98 -0.62 -4.35
C ALA A 67 7.21 -0.76 -5.87
N LEU A 68 8.47 -0.92 -6.30
CA LEU A 68 8.81 -1.15 -7.70
C LEU A 68 8.24 -2.49 -8.22
N LEU A 69 8.39 -3.57 -7.45
CA LEU A 69 7.84 -4.88 -7.81
C LEU A 69 6.32 -4.83 -7.94
N MET A 70 5.65 -4.16 -7.00
CA MET A 70 4.21 -3.95 -7.04
C MET A 70 3.78 -3.16 -8.29
N ALA A 71 4.51 -2.10 -8.64
CA ALA A 71 4.24 -1.31 -9.84
C ALA A 71 4.39 -2.13 -11.12
N ILE A 72 5.40 -3.00 -11.20
CA ILE A 72 5.60 -3.92 -12.33
C ILE A 72 4.43 -4.92 -12.40
N LEU A 73 4.05 -5.50 -11.26
CA LEU A 73 2.98 -6.50 -11.17
C LEU A 73 1.62 -5.94 -11.61
N ILE A 74 1.28 -4.71 -11.23
CA ILE A 74 0.00 -4.08 -11.57
C ILE A 74 -0.05 -3.60 -13.03
N LYS A 75 1.12 -3.33 -13.62
CA LYS A 75 1.23 -2.89 -15.01
C LYS A 75 1.02 -4.04 -16.00
N LEU A 76 1.51 -5.24 -15.66
CA LEU A 76 1.37 -6.47 -16.45
C LEU A 76 -0.10 -6.87 -16.59
#